data_AF-A0A957IUJ4-F1
#
_entry.id   AF-A0A957IUJ4-F1
#
_cell.length_a   1.000
_cell.length_b   1.000
_cell.length_c   1.000
_cell.angle_alpha   90.00
_cell.angle_beta   90.00
_cell.angle_gamma   90.00
#
_symmetry.space_group_name_H-M   'P 1'
#
loop_
_entity.id
_entity.type
_entity.pdbx_description
1 polymer ?
#
loop_
_entity_poly.entity_id
_entity_poly.type
_entity_poly.pdbx_seq_one_letter_code
_entity_poly.pdbx_strand_id
1 'polypeptide(L)'
;MTAKTSFNEEEWFLVSSLPSMIGAAVATAGKSGLIGTMKEMMASARAMMEAGETYADNELIQAIVAKMDNKDDAKAQAEKYQQMAMEKMEAAGVKTPEQLAQLVLDDCQTVMDLLNDRATAAETADYQAWALSVGTKVAEAAKEGGFLGFGGEQVSEGEEALLQRIAATLNQ
;
A
#
# COMPACT_ATOMS: atom_id res chain seq x y z
N MET A 1 1.57 17.41 -13.19
CA MET A 1 0.55 17.84 -12.23
C MET A 1 -0.71 17.12 -12.57
N THR A 2 -0.94 16.01 -11.88
CA THR A 2 -2.07 15.11 -12.08
C THR A 2 -3.10 15.36 -11.02
N ALA A 3 -4.25 15.89 -11.45
CA ALA A 3 -5.37 16.09 -10.55
C ALA A 3 -6.12 14.77 -10.32
N LYS A 4 -6.69 14.59 -9.11
CA LYS A 4 -7.61 13.49 -8.76
C LYS A 4 -8.72 13.28 -9.80
N THR A 5 -9.19 14.35 -10.44
CA THR A 5 -10.23 14.33 -11.47
C THR A 5 -9.83 13.57 -12.75
N SER A 6 -8.55 13.23 -12.89
CA SER A 6 -8.04 12.39 -13.98
C SER A 6 -8.40 10.92 -13.79
N PHE A 7 -8.97 10.53 -12.65
CA PHE A 7 -9.38 9.16 -12.34
C PHE A 7 -10.87 9.09 -12.03
N ASN A 8 -11.52 8.02 -12.49
CA ASN A 8 -12.85 7.66 -12.02
C ASN A 8 -12.79 7.12 -10.57
N GLU A 9 -13.93 6.80 -9.98
CA GLU A 9 -13.98 6.36 -8.58
C GLU A 9 -13.24 5.05 -8.31
N GLU A 10 -13.34 4.07 -9.20
CA GLU A 10 -12.70 2.75 -9.07
C GLU A 10 -11.19 2.86 -9.28
N GLU A 11 -10.77 3.60 -10.29
CA GLU A 11 -9.35 3.89 -10.56
C GLU A 11 -8.73 4.68 -9.41
N TRP A 12 -9.42 5.69 -8.90
CA TRP A 12 -8.93 6.45 -7.75
C TRP A 12 -8.84 5.58 -6.50
N PHE A 13 -9.82 4.71 -6.25
CA PHE A 13 -9.76 3.74 -5.17
C PHE A 13 -8.53 2.85 -5.32
N LEU A 14 -8.27 2.32 -6.53
CA LEU A 14 -7.11 1.49 -6.80
C LEU A 14 -5.79 2.23 -6.52
N VAL A 15 -5.60 3.41 -7.10
CA VAL A 15 -4.39 4.22 -6.92
C VAL A 15 -4.19 4.64 -5.46
N SER A 16 -5.27 4.97 -4.73
CA SER A 16 -5.14 5.43 -3.34
C SER A 16 -4.99 4.28 -2.33
N SER A 17 -5.51 3.09 -2.62
CA SER A 17 -5.43 1.92 -1.72
C SER A 17 -4.20 1.05 -1.93
N LEU A 18 -3.58 1.08 -3.12
CA LEU A 18 -2.45 0.22 -3.48
C LEU A 18 -1.29 0.25 -2.47
N PRO A 19 -0.79 1.40 -1.96
CA PRO A 19 0.30 1.39 -0.99
C PRO A 19 -0.05 0.62 0.29
N SER A 20 -1.30 0.71 0.75
CA SER A 20 -1.77 -0.01 1.94
C SER A 20 -1.95 -1.51 1.66
N MET A 21 -2.42 -1.86 0.46
CA MET A 21 -2.54 -3.24 0.00
C MET A 21 -1.18 -3.93 -0.14
N ILE A 22 -0.16 -3.21 -0.61
CA ILE A 22 1.24 -3.66 -0.61
C ILE A 22 1.70 -4.00 0.81
N GLY A 23 1.49 -3.09 1.77
CA GLY A 23 1.80 -3.36 3.18
C GLY A 23 1.09 -4.60 3.71
N ALA A 24 -0.20 -4.76 3.43
CA ALA A 24 -0.98 -5.92 3.87
C ALA A 24 -0.48 -7.24 3.26
N ALA A 25 -0.17 -7.26 1.96
CA ALA A 25 0.35 -8.45 1.29
C ALA A 25 1.72 -8.86 1.83
N VAL A 26 2.61 -7.89 2.09
CA VAL A 26 3.93 -8.12 2.70
C VAL A 26 3.79 -8.71 4.11
N ALA A 27 2.99 -8.09 4.98
CA ALA A 27 2.74 -8.62 6.32
C ALA A 27 2.19 -10.06 6.30
N THR A 28 1.33 -10.36 5.32
CA THR A 28 0.74 -11.69 5.14
C THR A 28 1.78 -12.71 4.64
N ALA A 29 2.69 -12.30 3.75
CA ALA A 29 3.74 -13.15 3.20
C ALA A 29 4.75 -13.61 4.27
N GLY A 30 4.98 -12.78 5.30
CA GLY A 30 5.90 -13.11 6.39
C GLY A 30 5.42 -14.18 7.34
N LYS A 31 4.17 -14.65 7.23
CA LYS A 31 3.51 -15.58 8.19
C LYS A 31 3.57 -15.11 9.64
N SER A 32 3.97 -13.86 9.90
CA SER A 32 3.74 -13.18 11.15
C SER A 32 2.23 -13.23 11.33
N GLY A 33 1.73 -14.02 12.27
CA GLY A 33 0.30 -14.19 12.56
C GLY A 33 -0.34 -12.92 13.14
N LEU A 34 0.09 -11.76 12.66
CA LEU A 34 -0.06 -10.43 13.22
C LEU A 34 -0.77 -9.48 12.23
N ILE A 35 -1.28 -9.97 11.09
CA ILE A 35 -2.09 -9.18 10.16
C ILE A 35 -3.16 -8.42 10.95
N GLY A 36 -3.01 -7.10 11.04
CA GLY A 36 -3.93 -6.23 11.78
C GLY A 36 -3.49 -5.89 13.21
N THR A 37 -2.21 -6.08 13.57
CA THR A 37 -1.71 -5.51 14.83
C THR A 37 -1.75 -3.99 14.81
N MET A 38 -1.93 -3.39 15.99
CA MET A 38 -1.88 -1.95 16.17
C MET A 38 -0.56 -1.32 15.66
N LYS A 39 0.54 -2.09 15.68
CA LYS A 39 1.86 -1.64 15.19
C LYS A 39 1.90 -1.54 13.66
N GLU A 40 1.40 -2.54 12.93
CA GLU A 40 1.32 -2.50 11.47
C GLU A 40 0.42 -1.35 10.99
N MET A 41 -0.73 -1.17 11.64
CA MET A 41 -1.60 -0.01 11.36
C MET A 41 -0.89 1.32 11.61
N MET A 42 -0.09 1.44 12.68
CA MET A 42 0.72 2.64 12.92
C MET A 42 1.84 2.83 11.90
N ALA A 43 2.50 1.76 11.45
CA ALA A 43 3.57 1.84 10.46
C ALA A 43 3.02 2.33 9.11
N SER A 44 1.90 1.77 8.66
CA SER A 44 1.20 2.24 7.47
C SER A 44 0.74 3.69 7.62
N ALA A 45 0.13 4.06 8.76
CA ALA A 45 -0.29 5.44 9.01
C ALA A 45 0.88 6.43 9.00
N ARG A 46 2.02 6.08 9.62
CA ARG A 46 3.24 6.90 9.58
C ARG A 46 3.78 7.05 8.17
N ALA A 47 3.84 5.96 7.40
CA ALA A 47 4.32 6.01 6.03
C ALA A 47 3.43 6.87 5.12
N MET A 48 2.12 6.91 5.37
CA MET A 48 1.20 7.81 4.68
C MET A 48 1.41 9.28 5.11
N MET A 49 1.60 9.56 6.40
CA MET A 49 1.88 10.92 6.89
C MET A 49 3.22 11.47 6.39
N GLU A 50 4.29 10.67 6.48
CA GLU A 50 5.63 11.06 6.02
C GLU A 50 5.67 11.35 4.51
N ALA A 51 4.80 10.70 3.73
CA ALA A 51 4.71 10.98 2.30
C ALA A 51 4.13 12.36 2.00
N GLY A 52 3.21 12.85 2.84
CA GLY A 52 2.71 14.21 2.76
C GLY A 52 3.84 15.25 2.91
N GLU A 53 4.80 15.00 3.78
CA GLU A 53 5.96 15.89 3.97
C GLU A 53 7.04 15.68 2.90
N THR A 54 7.35 14.42 2.58
CA THR A 54 8.45 14.05 1.67
C THR A 54 8.15 14.42 0.21
N TYR A 55 6.89 14.28 -0.20
CA TYR A 55 6.45 14.53 -1.57
C TYR A 55 5.49 15.74 -1.62
N ALA A 56 5.88 16.84 -0.97
CA ALA A 56 5.09 18.07 -0.89
C ALA A 56 4.72 18.64 -2.27
N ASP A 57 5.60 18.46 -3.27
CA ASP A 57 5.42 18.97 -4.64
C ASP A 57 4.68 17.98 -5.56
N ASN A 58 4.30 16.80 -5.06
CA ASN A 58 3.61 15.77 -5.84
C ASN A 58 2.09 15.82 -5.59
N GLU A 59 1.35 16.47 -6.50
CA GLU A 59 -0.09 16.67 -6.34
C GLU A 59 -0.88 15.36 -6.22
N LEU A 60 -0.42 14.27 -6.86
CA LEU A 60 -1.06 12.96 -6.75
C LEU A 60 -0.96 12.41 -5.33
N ILE A 61 0.25 12.38 -4.76
CA ILE A 61 0.48 11.90 -3.39
C ILE A 61 -0.23 12.80 -2.39
N GLN A 62 -0.16 14.12 -2.57
CA GLN A 62 -0.89 15.07 -1.73
C GLN A 62 -2.40 14.83 -1.75
N ALA A 63 -2.98 14.57 -2.92
CA ALA A 63 -4.41 14.28 -3.04
C ALA A 63 -4.82 12.98 -2.35
N ILE A 64 -3.91 11.99 -2.23
CA ILE A 64 -4.14 10.75 -1.50
C ILE A 64 -4.02 10.98 0.02
N VAL A 65 -2.97 11.66 0.46
CA VAL A 65 -2.67 11.87 1.89
C VAL A 65 -3.62 12.89 2.54
N ALA A 66 -4.01 13.95 1.82
CA ALA A 66 -4.91 14.99 2.32
C ALA A 66 -6.30 14.45 2.74
N LYS A 67 -6.72 13.28 2.22
CA LYS A 67 -7.96 12.63 2.63
C LYS A 67 -7.98 12.16 4.09
N MET A 68 -6.82 12.09 4.76
CA MET A 68 -6.74 11.62 6.15
C MET A 68 -7.00 12.72 7.19
N ASP A 69 -7.10 13.99 6.79
CA ASP A 69 -7.14 15.12 7.73
C ASP A 69 -8.56 15.50 8.22
N ASN A 70 -9.62 15.14 7.48
CA ASN A 70 -11.01 15.36 7.94
C ASN A 70 -11.55 14.17 8.74
N LYS A 71 -11.57 14.27 10.08
CA LYS A 71 -11.85 13.14 11.00
C LYS A 71 -13.24 12.50 10.86
N ASP A 72 -14.28 13.26 10.54
CA ASP A 72 -15.65 12.71 10.42
C ASP A 72 -15.85 11.98 9.08
N ASP A 73 -15.31 12.55 7.99
CA ASP A 73 -15.30 11.90 6.67
C ASP A 73 -14.33 10.70 6.63
N ALA A 74 -13.23 10.76 7.39
CA ALA A 74 -12.20 9.73 7.41
C ALA A 74 -12.75 8.36 7.86
N LYS A 75 -13.66 8.32 8.84
CA LYS A 75 -14.22 7.05 9.32
C LYS A 75 -15.13 6.41 8.29
N ALA A 76 -16.11 7.16 7.76
CA ALA A 76 -17.03 6.63 6.74
C ALA A 76 -16.29 6.24 5.46
N GLN A 77 -15.26 7.02 5.10
CA GLN A 77 -14.44 6.73 3.93
C GLN A 77 -13.56 5.49 4.14
N ALA A 78 -13.00 5.31 5.34
CA ALA A 78 -12.23 4.12 5.69
C ALA A 78 -13.11 2.86 5.68
N GLU A 79 -14.32 2.93 6.23
CA GLU A 79 -15.30 1.84 6.18
C GLU A 79 -15.65 1.47 4.72
N LYS A 80 -15.91 2.48 3.87
CA LYS A 80 -16.15 2.27 2.45
C LYS A 80 -14.96 1.61 1.74
N TYR A 81 -13.74 2.08 2.00
CA TYR A 81 -12.53 1.54 1.36
C TYR A 81 -12.24 0.12 1.83
N GLN A 82 -12.47 -0.17 3.11
CA GLN A 82 -12.38 -1.51 3.65
C GLN A 82 -13.38 -2.45 2.97
N GLN A 83 -14.63 -2.00 2.80
CA GLN A 83 -15.66 -2.79 2.12
C GLN A 83 -15.28 -3.05 0.66
N MET A 84 -14.87 -2.03 -0.09
CA MET A 84 -14.43 -2.19 -1.48
C MET A 84 -13.23 -3.14 -1.61
N ALA A 85 -12.28 -3.07 -0.67
CA ALA A 85 -11.14 -3.99 -0.64
C ALA A 85 -11.59 -5.44 -0.38
N MET A 86 -12.51 -5.65 0.56
CA MET A 86 -13.06 -6.98 0.84
C MET A 86 -13.84 -7.54 -0.35
N GLU A 87 -14.72 -6.74 -0.96
CA GLU A 87 -15.49 -7.15 -2.14
C GLU A 87 -14.56 -7.52 -3.32
N LYS A 88 -13.48 -6.75 -3.51
CA LYS A 88 -12.47 -7.06 -4.53
C LYS A 88 -11.73 -8.37 -4.22
N MET A 89 -11.31 -8.58 -2.99
CA MET A 89 -10.65 -9.83 -2.58
C MET A 89 -11.58 -11.04 -2.76
N GLU A 90 -12.86 -10.90 -2.42
CA GLU A 90 -13.87 -11.94 -2.59
C GLU A 90 -14.10 -12.25 -4.08
N ALA A 91 -14.27 -11.22 -4.91
CA ALA A 91 -14.44 -11.36 -6.36
C ALA A 91 -13.21 -12.00 -7.03
N ALA A 92 -12.00 -11.69 -6.55
CA ALA A 92 -10.76 -12.31 -6.99
C ALA A 92 -10.53 -13.72 -6.41
N GLY A 93 -11.40 -14.18 -5.50
CA GLY A 93 -11.30 -15.50 -4.88
C GLY A 93 -10.07 -15.67 -3.99
N VAL A 94 -9.60 -14.58 -3.37
CA VAL A 94 -8.41 -14.58 -2.49
C VAL A 94 -8.71 -15.37 -1.21
N LYS A 95 -7.99 -16.46 -1.02
CA LYS A 95 -8.07 -17.35 0.15
C LYS A 95 -6.70 -17.65 0.75
N THR A 96 -5.61 -17.34 0.04
CA THR A 96 -4.25 -17.61 0.50
C THR A 96 -3.36 -16.37 0.38
N PRO A 97 -2.27 -16.29 1.18
CA PRO A 97 -1.24 -15.27 1.05
C PRO A 97 -0.72 -15.08 -0.38
N GLU A 98 -0.54 -16.18 -1.11
CA GLU A 98 -0.02 -16.18 -2.48
C GLU A 98 -1.02 -15.55 -3.46
N GLN A 99 -2.32 -15.77 -3.26
CA GLN A 99 -3.36 -15.15 -4.07
C GLN A 99 -3.48 -13.65 -3.78
N LEU A 100 -3.32 -13.23 -2.52
CA LEU A 100 -3.26 -11.82 -2.16
C LEU A 100 -2.03 -11.14 -2.79
N ALA A 101 -0.87 -11.79 -2.71
CA ALA A 101 0.35 -11.30 -3.34
C ALA A 101 0.17 -11.15 -4.86
N GLN A 102 -0.46 -12.11 -5.53
CA GLN A 102 -0.73 -12.02 -6.96
C GLN A 102 -1.69 -10.88 -7.29
N LEU A 103 -2.79 -10.73 -6.53
CA LEU A 103 -3.74 -9.63 -6.71
C LEU A 103 -3.04 -8.27 -6.60
N VAL A 104 -2.15 -8.10 -5.61
CA VAL A 104 -1.41 -6.85 -5.43
C VAL A 104 -0.44 -6.59 -6.58
N LEU A 105 0.20 -7.62 -7.13
CA LEU A 105 1.07 -7.45 -8.30
C LEU A 105 0.29 -7.05 -9.55
N ASP A 106 -0.90 -7.64 -9.76
CA ASP A 106 -1.79 -7.26 -10.85
C ASP A 106 -2.29 -5.81 -10.69
N ASP A 107 -2.56 -5.39 -9.44
CA ASP A 107 -2.91 -4.01 -9.10
C ASP A 107 -1.74 -3.04 -9.30
N CYS A 108 -0.51 -3.43 -8.94
CA CYS A 108 0.70 -2.65 -9.23
C CYS A 108 0.80 -2.37 -10.73
N GLN A 109 0.65 -3.40 -11.58
CA GLN A 109 0.69 -3.24 -13.03
C GLN A 109 -0.40 -2.27 -13.51
N THR A 110 -1.64 -2.51 -13.08
CA THR A 110 -2.79 -1.69 -13.49
C THR A 110 -2.61 -0.22 -13.10
N VAL A 111 -2.08 0.04 -11.89
CA VAL A 111 -1.79 1.41 -11.43
C VAL A 111 -0.64 2.03 -12.22
N MET A 112 0.43 1.29 -12.52
CA MET A 112 1.51 1.83 -13.34
C MET A 112 1.04 2.19 -14.75
N ASP A 113 0.18 1.37 -15.36
CA ASP A 113 -0.42 1.68 -16.66
C ASP A 113 -1.25 2.97 -16.60
N LEU A 114 -2.08 3.14 -15.54
CA LEU A 114 -2.87 4.34 -15.33
C LEU A 114 -2.01 5.59 -15.07
N LEU A 115 -0.95 5.47 -14.27
CA LEU A 115 -0.06 6.58 -13.96
C LEU A 115 0.83 6.94 -15.16
N ASN A 116 1.30 5.99 -15.94
CA ASN A 116 2.08 6.25 -17.15
C ASN A 116 1.24 6.94 -18.23
N ASP A 117 -0.07 6.70 -18.28
CA ASP A 117 -1.00 7.37 -19.20
C ASP A 117 -1.37 8.79 -18.73
N ARG A 118 -1.53 9.01 -17.42
CA ARG A 118 -2.17 10.23 -16.89
C ARG A 118 -1.30 11.10 -15.99
N ALA A 119 -0.14 10.59 -15.57
CA ALA A 119 0.79 11.29 -14.68
C ALA A 119 2.13 11.58 -15.33
N THR A 120 2.83 12.57 -14.76
CA THR A 120 4.18 12.89 -15.21
C THR A 120 5.15 11.81 -14.73
N ALA A 121 6.23 11.58 -15.48
CA ALA A 121 7.25 10.60 -15.09
C ALA A 121 7.83 10.85 -13.69
N ALA A 122 7.93 12.11 -13.26
CA ALA A 122 8.34 12.47 -11.91
C ALA A 122 7.30 12.06 -10.86
N GLU A 123 6.01 12.36 -11.09
CA GLU A 123 4.93 11.98 -10.18
C GLU A 123 4.81 10.45 -10.04
N THR A 124 4.97 9.73 -11.15
CA THR A 124 4.96 8.27 -11.17
C THR A 124 6.15 7.68 -10.41
N ALA A 125 7.36 8.21 -10.61
CA ALA A 125 8.56 7.73 -9.91
C ALA A 125 8.48 7.93 -8.39
N ASP A 126 7.99 9.08 -7.95
CA ASP A 126 7.74 9.37 -6.53
C ASP A 126 6.68 8.42 -5.95
N TYR A 127 5.59 8.18 -6.69
CA TYR A 127 4.54 7.25 -6.27
C TYR A 127 5.09 5.81 -6.13
N GLN A 128 5.90 5.34 -7.07
CA GLN A 128 6.57 4.03 -7.01
C GLN A 128 7.44 3.91 -5.75
N ALA A 129 8.30 4.89 -5.51
CA ALA A 129 9.19 4.93 -4.36
C ALA A 129 8.41 4.94 -3.05
N TRP A 130 7.34 5.74 -2.99
CA TRP A 130 6.45 5.79 -1.84
C TRP A 130 5.74 4.46 -1.60
N ALA A 131 5.08 3.88 -2.61
CA ALA A 131 4.35 2.63 -2.49
C ALA A 131 5.24 1.48 -2.01
N LEU A 132 6.46 1.39 -2.55
CA LEU A 132 7.47 0.40 -2.13
C LEU A 132 7.94 0.66 -0.69
N SER A 133 8.10 1.93 -0.29
CA SER A 133 8.51 2.29 1.06
C SER A 133 7.50 1.86 2.13
N VAL A 134 6.20 1.88 1.81
CA VAL A 134 5.14 1.40 2.73
C VAL A 134 5.33 -0.09 3.02
N GLY A 135 5.49 -0.92 1.97
CA GLY A 135 5.74 -2.34 2.13
C GLY A 135 7.01 -2.63 2.93
N THR A 136 8.09 -1.90 2.64
CA THR A 136 9.37 -2.03 3.34
C THR A 136 9.23 -1.72 4.84
N LYS A 137 8.58 -0.60 5.19
CA LYS A 137 8.35 -0.21 6.58
C LYS A 137 7.46 -1.19 7.33
N VAL A 138 6.48 -1.81 6.66
CA VAL A 138 5.64 -2.84 7.29
C VAL A 138 6.46 -4.09 7.60
N ALA A 139 7.29 -4.56 6.66
CA ALA A 139 8.20 -5.69 6.92
C ALA A 139 9.17 -5.39 8.08
N GLU A 140 9.73 -4.18 8.12
CA GLU A 140 10.62 -3.74 9.20
C GLU A 140 9.90 -3.64 10.56
N ALA A 141 8.63 -3.20 10.58
CA ALA A 141 7.85 -3.13 11.82
C ALA A 141 7.51 -4.52 12.39
N ALA A 142 7.32 -5.52 11.53
CA ALA A 142 7.08 -6.90 11.95
C ALA A 142 8.29 -7.50 12.71
N LYS A 143 9.52 -7.14 12.33
CA LYS A 143 10.77 -7.53 13.01
C LYS A 143 10.79 -7.13 14.49
N GLU A 144 10.26 -5.95 14.83
CA GLU A 144 10.20 -5.45 16.22
C GLU A 144 9.05 -6.08 17.04
N GLY A 145 8.27 -6.98 16.44
CA GLY A 145 7.08 -7.62 17.01
C GLY A 145 7.28 -9.01 17.61
N GLY A 146 8.50 -9.55 17.59
CA GLY A 146 8.83 -10.87 18.15
C GLY A 146 8.26 -11.07 19.56
N PHE A 147 7.52 -12.17 19.75
CA PHE A 147 6.81 -12.53 20.98
C PHE A 147 7.71 -12.34 22.21
N LEU A 148 7.30 -11.46 23.13
CA LEU A 148 7.95 -11.23 24.43
C LEU A 148 9.41 -10.73 24.40
N GLY A 149 9.84 -9.99 23.38
CA GLY A 149 11.19 -9.39 23.36
C GLY A 149 12.31 -10.40 23.07
N PHE A 150 11.95 -11.61 22.63
CA PHE A 150 12.87 -12.49 21.92
C PHE A 150 12.82 -12.11 20.44
N GLY A 151 13.96 -11.65 19.94
CA GLY A 151 14.13 -11.01 18.64
C GLY A 151 13.29 -11.65 17.54
N GLY A 152 12.44 -10.83 16.91
CA GLY A 152 11.82 -11.18 15.65
C GLY A 152 12.91 -11.41 14.61
N GLU A 153 12.70 -12.43 13.79
CA GLU A 153 13.58 -12.77 12.69
C GLU A 153 13.74 -11.57 11.75
N GLN A 154 14.85 -11.53 11.01
CA GLN A 154 15.08 -10.58 9.93
C GLN A 154 13.86 -10.56 8.98
N VAL A 155 13.67 -9.52 8.16
CA VAL A 155 12.66 -9.53 7.07
C VAL A 155 12.67 -10.92 6.44
N SER A 156 11.54 -11.61 6.50
CA SER A 156 11.48 -13.01 6.13
C SER A 156 11.78 -13.18 4.65
N GLU A 157 12.26 -14.36 4.26
CA GLU A 157 12.52 -14.67 2.84
C GLU A 157 11.27 -14.45 1.97
N GLY A 158 10.07 -14.71 2.52
CA GLY A 158 8.79 -14.46 1.84
C GLY A 158 8.46 -12.97 1.67
N GLU A 159 8.70 -12.15 2.69
CA GLU A 159 8.54 -10.69 2.61
C GLU A 159 9.53 -10.08 1.62
N GLU A 160 10.80 -10.47 1.71
CA GLU A 160 11.85 -9.96 0.82
C GLU A 160 11.58 -10.33 -0.63
N ALA A 161 11.24 -11.59 -0.90
CA ALA A 161 10.89 -12.05 -2.25
C ALA A 161 9.68 -11.30 -2.82
N LEU A 162 8.66 -11.02 -1.99
CA LEU A 162 7.50 -10.25 -2.44
C LEU A 162 7.85 -8.78 -2.70
N LEU A 163 8.62 -8.14 -1.82
CA LEU A 163 9.09 -6.76 -2.02
C LEU A 163 9.91 -6.63 -3.31
N GLN A 164 10.78 -7.60 -3.62
CA GLN A 164 11.53 -7.63 -4.87
C GLN A 164 10.61 -7.74 -6.09
N ARG A 165 9.57 -8.59 -6.03
CA ARG A 165 8.57 -8.71 -7.12
C ARG A 165 7.78 -7.42 -7.30
N ILE A 166 7.33 -6.81 -6.21
CA ILE A 166 6.61 -5.52 -6.24
C ILE A 166 7.49 -4.43 -6.83
N ALA A 167 8.75 -4.32 -6.39
CA ALA A 167 9.71 -3.38 -6.94
C ALA A 167 9.92 -3.61 -8.45
N ALA A 168 10.05 -4.86 -8.88
CA ALA A 168 10.19 -5.17 -10.30
C ALA A 168 8.95 -4.76 -11.12
N THR A 169 7.74 -5.03 -10.62
CA THR A 169 6.49 -4.65 -11.30
C THR A 169 6.27 -3.14 -11.33
N LEU A 170 6.57 -2.44 -10.24
CA LEU A 170 6.42 -0.99 -10.18
C LEU A 170 7.38 -0.27 -11.14
N ASN A 171 8.54 -0.85 -11.46
CA ASN A 171 9.53 -0.24 -12.34
C ASN A 171 9.37 -0.61 -13.84
N GLN A 172 8.29 -1.29 -14.22
CA GLN A 172 7.97 -1.57 -15.63
C GLN A 172 7.30 -0.37 -16.31
#